data_AF-A0A6L7GE32-F1
#
_entry.id   AF-A0A6L7GE32-F1
#
_cell.length_a   1.000
_cell.length_b   1.000
_cell.length_c   1.000
_cell.angle_alpha   90.00
_cell.angle_beta   90.00
_cell.angle_gamma   90.00
#
_symmetry.space_group_name_H-M   'P 1'
#
loop_
_entity.id
_entity.type
_entity.pdbx_description
1 polymer ?
#
loop_
_entity_poly.entity_id
_entity_poly.type
_entity_poly.pdbx_seq_one_letter_code
_entity_poly.pdbx_strand_id
1 'polypeptide(L)'
;MEQPAGRTAADAARDRLKLAMERLANGDRSALETIYRATSAKLFGICYRILGDRAEAEDALQDVYVSLWKRADRFDADRASPISWLSTFARNRAIDRLRTGKVRQGSVPVDEAMDLTDAAPLADDLLQSAQQNAQIHLCIKTLDENQQDAIRTAFLEGKTYVQIAEMRDVPLGTMKSWVRRGLAKLKRCLEG
;
A
#
# COMPACT_ATOMS: atom_id res chain seq x y z
N MET A 1 -16.43 -16.79 -33.77
CA MET A 1 -15.32 -17.48 -33.08
C MET A 1 -14.57 -16.39 -32.33
N GLU A 2 -15.01 -16.14 -31.10
CA GLU A 2 -14.54 -15.05 -30.24
C GLU A 2 -13.08 -15.32 -29.81
N GLN A 3 -12.17 -14.38 -30.04
CA GLN A 3 -10.79 -14.46 -29.51
C GLN A 3 -10.83 -14.27 -27.98
N PRO A 4 -10.14 -15.10 -27.16
CA PRO A 4 -10.04 -14.83 -25.74
C PRO A 4 -9.11 -13.62 -25.53
N ALA A 5 -9.58 -12.61 -24.81
CA ALA A 5 -8.80 -11.44 -24.43
C ALA A 5 -7.45 -11.85 -23.82
N GLY A 6 -6.36 -11.37 -24.42
CA GLY A 6 -4.99 -11.76 -24.09
C GLY A 6 -4.58 -11.41 -22.67
N ARG A 7 -3.92 -12.35 -21.99
CA ARG A 7 -3.36 -12.17 -20.64
C ARG A 7 -2.28 -11.08 -20.66
N THR A 8 -2.37 -10.10 -19.76
CA THR A 8 -1.44 -8.96 -19.73
C THR A 8 -0.14 -9.27 -18.99
N ALA A 9 0.92 -8.47 -19.21
CA ALA A 9 2.16 -8.57 -18.46
C ALA A 9 1.95 -8.35 -16.95
N ALA A 10 1.03 -7.45 -16.59
CA ALA A 10 0.62 -7.20 -15.21
C ALA A 10 -0.01 -8.42 -14.54
N ASP A 11 -0.84 -9.20 -15.26
CA ASP A 11 -1.45 -10.42 -14.72
C ASP A 11 -0.39 -11.50 -14.50
N ALA A 12 0.54 -11.67 -15.43
CA ALA A 12 1.67 -12.59 -15.26
C ALA A 12 2.56 -12.22 -14.05
N ALA A 13 2.79 -10.92 -13.83
CA ALA A 13 3.54 -10.43 -12.67
C ALA A 13 2.80 -10.71 -11.35
N ARG A 14 1.47 -10.54 -11.31
CA ARG A 14 0.64 -10.88 -10.15
C ARG A 14 0.67 -12.37 -9.83
N ASP A 15 0.54 -13.22 -10.85
CA ASP A 15 0.61 -14.68 -10.71
C ASP A 15 1.99 -15.12 -10.19
N ARG A 16 3.07 -14.54 -10.72
CA ARG A 16 4.44 -14.81 -10.26
C ARG A 16 4.63 -14.42 -8.80
N LEU A 17 4.11 -13.27 -8.38
CA LEU A 17 4.19 -12.84 -6.97
C LEU A 17 3.38 -13.76 -6.06
N LYS A 18 2.20 -14.21 -6.49
CA LYS A 18 1.37 -15.17 -5.75
C LYS A 18 2.12 -16.50 -5.55
N LEU A 19 2.68 -17.05 -6.62
CA LEU A 19 3.46 -18.30 -6.53
C LEU A 19 4.69 -18.15 -5.62
N ALA A 20 5.38 -17.02 -5.68
CA ALA A 20 6.52 -16.76 -4.80
C ALA A 20 6.11 -16.72 -3.31
N MET A 21 4.96 -16.10 -3.00
CA MET A 21 4.39 -16.10 -1.65
C MET A 21 4.06 -17.52 -1.16
N GLU A 22 3.42 -18.33 -1.99
CA GLU A 22 3.08 -19.72 -1.66
C GLU A 22 4.34 -20.58 -1.44
N ARG A 23 5.37 -20.42 -2.27
CA ARG A 23 6.66 -21.07 -2.08
C ARG A 23 7.31 -20.69 -0.75
N LEU A 24 7.32 -19.40 -0.42
CA LEU A 24 7.88 -18.93 0.85
C LEU A 24 7.10 -19.46 2.05
N ALA A 25 5.77 -19.50 1.98
CA ALA A 25 4.90 -20.08 3.00
C ALA A 25 5.19 -21.57 3.24
N ASN A 26 5.56 -22.30 2.18
CA ASN A 26 5.97 -23.70 2.24
C ASN A 26 7.46 -23.90 2.59
N GLY A 27 8.17 -22.84 2.98
CA GLY A 27 9.55 -22.92 3.48
C GLY A 27 10.64 -22.69 2.44
N ASP A 28 10.30 -22.44 1.17
CA ASP A 28 11.28 -22.10 0.14
C ASP A 28 11.73 -20.64 0.30
N ARG A 29 12.84 -20.51 1.02
CA ARG A 29 13.49 -19.25 1.35
C ARG A 29 14.00 -18.47 0.14
N SER A 30 14.29 -19.13 -0.99
CA SER A 30 14.76 -18.46 -2.20
C SER A 30 13.68 -17.56 -2.81
N ALA A 31 12.40 -17.84 -2.54
CA ALA A 31 11.29 -17.05 -3.04
C ALA A 31 11.25 -15.63 -2.46
N LEU A 32 11.91 -15.38 -1.31
CA LEU A 32 11.97 -14.04 -0.71
C LEU A 32 12.59 -13.02 -1.65
N GLU A 33 13.63 -13.38 -2.41
CA GLU A 33 14.27 -12.45 -3.35
C GLU A 33 13.30 -12.02 -4.45
N THR A 34 12.50 -12.95 -4.97
CA THR A 34 11.48 -12.64 -5.99
C THR A 34 10.42 -11.69 -5.43
N ILE A 35 9.97 -11.92 -4.19
CA ILE A 35 9.00 -11.05 -3.52
C ILE A 35 9.61 -9.66 -3.28
N TYR A 36 10.86 -9.60 -2.83
CA TYR A 36 11.58 -8.35 -2.59
C TYR A 36 11.67 -7.51 -3.86
N ARG A 37 12.20 -8.09 -4.94
CA ARG A 37 12.35 -7.38 -6.23
C ARG A 37 11.02 -6.88 -6.78
N ALA A 38 9.94 -7.64 -6.59
CA ALA A 38 8.62 -7.28 -7.08
C ALA A 38 7.89 -6.20 -6.25
N THR A 39 8.28 -5.99 -4.99
CA THR A 39 7.47 -5.20 -4.05
C THR A 39 8.22 -4.11 -3.29
N SER A 40 9.55 -4.13 -3.23
CA SER A 40 10.37 -3.22 -2.40
C SER A 40 10.08 -1.75 -2.67
N ALA A 41 10.08 -1.30 -3.92
CA ALA A 41 9.82 0.10 -4.27
C ALA A 41 8.45 0.59 -3.77
N LYS A 42 7.41 -0.23 -3.97
CA LYS A 42 6.04 0.11 -3.53
C LYS A 42 5.93 0.14 -2.00
N LEU A 43 6.47 -0.87 -1.31
CA LEU A 43 6.42 -0.93 0.14
C LEU A 43 7.26 0.18 0.79
N PHE A 44 8.42 0.50 0.21
CA PHE A 44 9.24 1.64 0.59
C PHE A 44 8.45 2.94 0.48
N GLY A 45 7.79 3.18 -0.66
CA GLY A 45 6.96 4.38 -0.86
C GLY A 45 5.80 4.50 0.14
N ILE A 46 5.26 3.38 0.63
CA ILE A 46 4.26 3.38 1.71
C ILE A 46 4.91 3.81 3.04
N CYS A 47 6.04 3.21 3.41
CA CYS A 47 6.76 3.53 4.64
C CYS A 47 7.19 5.01 4.65
N TYR A 48 7.82 5.47 3.57
CA TYR A 48 8.33 6.83 3.42
C TYR A 48 7.24 7.89 3.55
N ARG A 49 6.09 7.66 2.92
CA ARG A 49 4.95 8.58 2.99
C ARG A 49 4.39 8.75 4.40
N ILE A 50 4.52 7.73 5.26
CA ILE A 50 4.03 7.77 6.65
C ILE A 50 5.09 8.35 7.60
N LEU A 51 6.35 7.98 7.40
CA LEU A 51 7.45 8.31 8.30
C LEU A 51 8.09 9.66 7.98
N GLY A 52 8.11 10.06 6.70
CA GLY A 52 8.72 11.31 6.23
C GLY A 52 10.24 11.34 6.33
N ASP A 53 10.87 10.23 6.71
CA ASP A 53 12.33 10.07 6.82
C ASP A 53 12.78 8.82 6.08
N ARG A 54 13.86 8.94 5.32
CA ARG A 54 14.37 7.88 4.46
C ARG A 54 14.90 6.70 5.26
N ALA A 55 15.75 6.96 6.26
CA ALA A 55 16.39 5.91 7.05
C ALA A 55 15.34 5.10 7.84
N GLU A 56 14.39 5.78 8.47
CA GLU A 56 13.28 5.13 9.16
C GLU A 56 12.42 4.29 8.20
N ALA A 57 12.21 4.75 6.96
CA ALA A 57 11.47 4.01 5.95
C ALA A 57 12.20 2.76 5.45
N GLU A 58 13.52 2.84 5.26
CA GLU A 58 14.36 1.70 4.89
C GLU A 58 14.36 0.64 6.00
N ASP A 59 14.54 1.07 7.25
CA ASP A 59 14.51 0.18 8.39
C ASP A 59 13.11 -0.46 8.58
N ALA A 60 12.04 0.32 8.41
CA ALA A 60 10.66 -0.21 8.43
C ALA A 60 10.44 -1.25 7.32
N LEU A 61 11.01 -1.04 6.14
CA LEU A 61 10.93 -1.98 5.02
C LEU A 61 11.67 -3.28 5.34
N GLN A 62 12.89 -3.21 5.88
CA GLN A 62 13.64 -4.39 6.29
C GLN A 62 12.85 -5.22 7.30
N ASP A 63 12.26 -4.54 8.27
CA ASP A 63 11.39 -5.10 9.30
C ASP A 63 10.17 -5.85 8.74
N VAL A 64 9.59 -5.35 7.65
CA VAL A 64 8.50 -6.02 6.91
C VAL A 64 9.00 -7.33 6.31
N TYR A 65 10.16 -7.35 5.65
CA TYR A 65 10.70 -8.56 5.04
C TYR A 65 11.19 -9.59 6.07
N VAL A 66 11.81 -9.14 7.16
CA VAL A 66 12.15 -10.03 8.30
C VAL A 66 10.89 -10.65 8.89
N SER A 67 9.82 -9.86 8.99
CA SER A 67 8.52 -10.33 9.46
C SER A 67 7.86 -11.32 8.51
N LEU A 68 7.94 -11.04 7.22
CA LEU A 68 7.43 -11.89 6.15
C LEU A 68 8.13 -13.25 6.19
N TRP A 69 9.45 -13.25 6.23
CA TRP A 69 10.25 -14.49 6.33
C TRP A 69 9.81 -15.39 7.50
N LYS A 70 9.48 -14.79 8.64
CA LYS A 70 9.07 -15.52 9.85
C LYS A 70 7.60 -15.96 9.85
N ARG A 71 6.75 -15.35 9.01
CA ARG A 71 5.28 -15.46 9.12
C ARG A 71 4.59 -15.65 7.77
N ALA A 72 5.32 -16.12 6.76
CA ALA A 72 4.78 -16.31 5.41
C ALA A 72 3.68 -17.38 5.39
N ASP A 73 3.72 -18.33 6.32
CA ASP A 73 2.69 -19.35 6.58
C ASP A 73 1.30 -18.76 6.89
N ARG A 74 1.23 -17.50 7.33
CA ARG A 74 -0.03 -16.81 7.62
C ARG A 74 -0.68 -16.16 6.41
N PHE A 75 -0.02 -16.19 5.24
CA PHE A 75 -0.60 -15.67 4.02
C PHE A 75 -1.70 -16.61 3.52
N ASP A 76 -2.87 -16.04 3.23
CA ASP A 76 -4.03 -16.74 2.71
C ASP A 76 -4.45 -16.02 1.41
N ALA A 77 -4.24 -16.71 0.28
CA ALA A 77 -4.47 -16.14 -1.04
C ALA A 77 -5.95 -15.93 -1.38
N ASP A 78 -6.86 -16.58 -0.63
CA ASP A 78 -8.30 -16.42 -0.79
C ASP A 78 -8.81 -15.16 -0.07
N ARG A 79 -8.07 -14.66 0.92
CA ARG A 79 -8.44 -13.46 1.70
C ARG A 79 -7.90 -12.16 1.12
N ALA A 80 -6.69 -12.19 0.56
CA ALA A 80 -6.04 -11.00 0.04
C ALA A 80 -4.99 -11.34 -1.02
N SER A 81 -4.81 -10.44 -1.99
CA SER A 81 -3.66 -10.52 -2.88
C SER A 81 -2.35 -10.29 -2.12
N PRO A 82 -1.22 -10.89 -2.56
CA PRO A 82 0.09 -10.67 -1.97
C PRO A 82 0.42 -9.20 -1.72
N ILE A 83 0.19 -8.34 -2.72
CA ILE A 83 0.54 -6.94 -2.64
C ILE A 83 -0.33 -6.19 -1.62
N SER A 84 -1.61 -6.55 -1.48
CA SER A 84 -2.52 -5.94 -0.51
C SER A 84 -2.11 -6.30 0.92
N TRP A 85 -1.77 -7.57 1.14
CA TRP A 85 -1.32 -8.07 2.43
C TRP A 85 0.01 -7.42 2.86
N LEU A 86 1.00 -7.40 1.97
CA LEU A 86 2.29 -6.76 2.22
C LEU A 86 2.17 -5.24 2.42
N SER A 87 1.32 -4.56 1.66
CA SER A 87 1.05 -3.12 1.84
C SER A 87 0.45 -2.82 3.22
N THR A 88 -0.41 -3.71 3.71
CA THR A 88 -0.99 -3.61 5.07
C THR A 88 0.09 -3.77 6.13
N PHE A 89 1.00 -4.75 5.98
CA PHE A 89 2.14 -4.92 6.87
C PHE A 89 3.08 -3.71 6.88
N ALA A 90 3.46 -3.20 5.71
CA ALA A 90 4.31 -2.02 5.60
C ALA A 90 3.68 -0.81 6.29
N ARG A 91 2.40 -0.54 6.02
CA ARG A 91 1.65 0.55 6.67
C ARG A 91 1.61 0.39 8.19
N ASN A 92 1.29 -0.80 8.69
CA ASN A 92 1.22 -1.04 10.13
C ASN A 92 2.59 -0.84 10.79
N ARG A 93 3.66 -1.39 10.19
CA ARG A 93 5.03 -1.20 10.70
C ARG A 93 5.44 0.26 10.76
N ALA A 94 5.16 1.03 9.70
CA ALA A 94 5.47 2.45 9.64
C ALA A 94 4.69 3.25 10.69
N ILE A 95 3.41 2.92 10.91
CA ILE A 95 2.60 3.57 11.95
C ILE A 95 3.11 3.24 13.35
N ASP A 96 3.45 1.98 13.62
CA ASP A 96 3.99 1.56 14.91
C ASP A 96 5.29 2.29 15.21
N ARG A 97 6.19 2.38 14.21
CA ARG A 97 7.43 3.17 14.31
C ARG A 97 7.17 4.64 14.55
N LEU A 98 6.27 5.27 13.78
CA LEU A 98 5.90 6.68 13.97
C LEU A 98 5.40 6.95 15.39
N ARG A 99 4.63 6.02 15.99
CA ARG A 99 4.15 6.15 17.38
C ARG A 99 5.32 6.05 18.37
N THR A 100 6.25 5.11 18.19
CA THR A 100 7.43 4.99 19.06
C THR A 100 8.42 6.14 18.89
N GLY A 101 8.58 6.66 17.68
CA GLY A 101 9.45 7.79 17.35
C GLY A 101 8.94 9.08 17.96
N LYS A 102 7.62 9.36 17.92
CA LYS A 102 7.01 10.52 18.59
C LYS A 102 7.12 10.48 20.11
N VAL A 103 7.15 9.29 20.72
CA VAL A 103 7.45 9.15 22.15
C VAL A 103 8.92 9.50 22.45
N ARG A 104 9.82 9.35 21.47
CA ARG A 104 11.26 9.60 21.61
C ARG A 104 11.72 11.00 21.14
N GLN A 105 10.99 11.65 20.23
CA GLN A 105 11.42 12.88 19.56
C GLN A 105 10.31 13.93 19.49
N GLY A 106 10.44 14.98 20.31
CA GLY A 106 9.71 16.22 20.16
C GLY A 106 10.41 17.23 19.24
N SER A 107 10.88 16.85 18.05
CA SER A 107 11.54 17.78 17.11
C SER A 107 11.49 17.30 15.64
N VAL A 108 11.21 18.25 14.75
CA VAL A 108 11.14 18.20 13.26
C VAL A 108 12.27 19.15 12.79
N PRO A 109 13.00 18.91 11.67
CA PRO A 109 12.51 19.10 10.30
C PRO A 109 12.78 17.95 9.31
N VAL A 110 11.90 17.89 8.32
CA VAL A 110 11.93 17.09 7.09
C VAL A 110 12.42 17.99 5.96
N ASP A 111 13.43 17.56 5.21
CA ASP A 111 13.52 17.87 3.78
C ASP A 111 14.39 16.81 3.10
N GLU A 112 13.84 16.15 2.08
CA GLU A 112 14.53 15.59 0.91
C GLU A 112 13.49 14.87 0.03
N ALA A 113 12.96 15.58 -0.96
CA ALA A 113 12.20 14.97 -2.04
C ALA A 113 13.16 14.25 -3.00
N MET A 114 13.26 12.92 -2.88
CA MET A 114 13.88 12.08 -3.91
C MET A 114 12.82 11.54 -4.87
N ASP A 115 13.06 11.79 -6.15
CA ASP A 115 12.28 11.26 -7.26
C ASP A 115 12.55 9.75 -7.39
N LEU A 116 11.56 8.93 -6.99
CA LEU A 116 11.60 7.48 -7.15
C LEU A 116 11.39 7.14 -8.63
N THR A 117 12.46 7.13 -9.40
CA THR A 117 12.46 6.56 -10.75
C THR A 117 12.71 5.06 -10.66
N ASP A 118 11.68 4.28 -10.96
CA ASP A 118 11.79 2.84 -11.19
C ASP A 118 11.60 2.55 -12.68
N ALA A 119 12.22 1.47 -13.17
CA ALA A 119 12.37 1.17 -14.60
C ALA A 119 11.09 1.36 -15.42
N ALA A 120 11.22 2.09 -16.54
CA ALA A 120 10.11 2.48 -17.41
C ALA A 120 9.26 1.26 -17.85
N PRO A 121 7.96 1.19 -17.48
CA PRO A 121 7.06 0.18 -18.00
C PRO A 121 6.86 0.36 -19.50
N LEU A 122 6.52 -0.73 -20.20
CA LEU A 122 6.12 -0.68 -21.61
C LEU A 122 4.93 0.27 -21.79
N ALA A 123 4.84 0.92 -22.96
CA ALA A 123 3.85 1.98 -23.23
C ALA A 123 2.39 1.56 -22.97
N ASP A 124 2.05 0.29 -23.24
CA ASP A 124 0.71 -0.25 -23.00
C ASP A 124 0.41 -0.46 -21.50
N ASP A 125 1.41 -0.89 -20.71
CA ASP A 125 1.29 -1.04 -19.25
C ASP A 125 1.12 0.32 -18.56
N LEU A 126 1.77 1.37 -19.09
CA LEU A 126 1.60 2.75 -18.64
C LEU A 126 0.18 3.25 -18.91
N LEU A 127 -0.38 2.98 -20.09
CA LEU A 127 -1.71 3.42 -20.47
C LEU A 127 -2.80 2.73 -19.64
N GLN A 128 -2.70 1.41 -19.44
CA GLN A 128 -3.65 0.66 -18.60
C GLN A 128 -3.56 1.08 -17.13
N SER A 129 -2.35 1.31 -16.62
CA SER A 129 -2.14 1.85 -15.27
C SER A 129 -2.72 3.25 -15.12
N ALA A 130 -2.56 4.12 -16.14
CA ALA A 130 -3.14 5.45 -16.16
C ALA A 130 -4.67 5.41 -16.18
N GLN A 131 -5.28 4.51 -16.95
CA GLN A 131 -6.73 4.30 -16.99
C GLN A 131 -7.27 3.79 -15.65
N GLN A 132 -6.62 2.79 -15.03
CA GLN A 132 -7.00 2.31 -13.70
C GLN A 132 -6.87 3.41 -12.63
N ASN A 133 -5.79 4.20 -12.68
CA ASN A 133 -5.62 5.33 -11.78
C ASN A 133 -6.70 6.40 -12.02
N ALA A 134 -7.06 6.69 -13.27
CA ALA A 134 -8.13 7.64 -13.59
C ALA A 134 -9.49 7.18 -13.05
N GLN A 135 -9.82 5.89 -13.16
CA GLN A 135 -11.05 5.32 -12.61
C GLN A 135 -11.09 5.45 -11.08
N ILE A 136 -9.98 5.14 -10.39
CA ILE A 136 -9.89 5.32 -8.93
C ILE A 136 -10.12 6.79 -8.55
N HIS A 137 -9.50 7.73 -9.27
CA HIS A 137 -9.70 9.16 -9.03
C HIS A 137 -11.16 9.58 -9.27
N LEU A 138 -11.82 9.03 -10.29
CA LEU A 138 -13.23 9.31 -10.56
C LEU A 138 -14.13 8.78 -9.43
N CYS A 139 -13.92 7.54 -8.99
CA CYS A 139 -14.67 6.95 -7.88
C CYS A 139 -14.47 7.72 -6.57
N ILE A 140 -13.26 8.22 -6.30
CA ILE A 140 -12.99 9.07 -5.12
C ILE A 140 -13.84 10.34 -5.16
N LYS A 141 -14.07 10.94 -6.33
CA LYS A 141 -14.93 12.14 -6.48
C LYS A 141 -16.41 11.86 -6.22
N THR A 142 -16.85 10.60 -6.22
CA THR A 142 -18.25 10.25 -5.91
C THR A 142 -18.53 10.12 -4.42
N LEU A 143 -17.49 10.19 -3.58
CA LEU A 143 -17.63 10.13 -2.13
C LEU A 143 -18.11 11.47 -1.58
N ASP A 144 -18.74 11.45 -0.41
CA ASP A 144 -18.96 12.69 0.34
C ASP A 144 -17.62 13.29 0.79
N GLU A 145 -17.58 14.63 0.92
CA GLU A 145 -16.36 15.40 1.15
C GLU A 145 -15.52 14.87 2.32
N ASN A 146 -16.18 14.53 3.44
CA ASN A 146 -15.52 13.97 4.61
C ASN A 146 -14.86 12.61 4.34
N GLN A 147 -15.49 11.75 3.54
CA GLN A 147 -14.91 10.46 3.15
C GLN A 147 -13.79 10.62 2.14
N GLN A 148 -13.97 11.49 1.15
CA GLN A 148 -12.96 11.80 0.14
C GLN A 148 -11.68 12.32 0.81
N ASP A 149 -11.81 13.33 1.65
CA ASP A 149 -10.69 13.94 2.37
C ASP A 149 -9.98 12.93 3.26
N ALA A 150 -10.74 12.23 4.12
CA ALA A 150 -10.17 11.24 5.03
C ALA A 150 -9.38 10.14 4.28
N ILE A 151 -9.88 9.69 3.13
CA ILE A 151 -9.19 8.69 2.31
C ILE A 151 -7.94 9.29 1.65
N ARG A 152 -8.02 10.46 1.02
CA ARG A 152 -6.86 11.08 0.39
C ARG A 152 -5.76 11.35 1.41
N THR A 153 -6.09 11.96 2.54
CA THR A 153 -5.11 12.30 3.56
C THR A 153 -4.51 11.04 4.22
N ALA A 154 -5.29 9.98 4.41
CA ALA A 154 -4.78 8.75 5.01
C ALA A 154 -3.88 7.91 4.09
N PHE A 155 -4.17 7.89 2.79
CA PHE A 155 -3.51 6.97 1.85
C PHE A 155 -2.55 7.67 0.88
N LEU A 156 -2.77 8.96 0.57
CA LEU A 156 -1.91 9.76 -0.33
C LEU A 156 -0.96 10.69 0.43
N GLU A 157 -1.36 11.17 1.60
CA GLU A 157 -0.55 12.07 2.45
C GLU A 157 0.04 11.34 3.68
N GLY A 158 -0.25 10.05 3.84
CA GLY A 158 0.35 9.19 4.87
C GLY A 158 -0.07 9.48 6.31
N LYS A 159 -1.08 10.33 6.54
CA LYS A 159 -1.54 10.64 7.90
C LYS A 159 -2.25 9.43 8.52
N THR A 160 -2.04 9.25 9.82
CA THR A 160 -2.76 8.25 10.61
C THR A 160 -4.20 8.71 10.87
N TYR A 161 -5.13 7.77 11.09
CA TYR A 161 -6.52 8.14 11.42
C TYR A 161 -6.63 8.97 12.70
N VAL A 162 -5.69 8.83 13.64
CA VAL A 162 -5.61 9.66 14.84
C VAL A 162 -5.27 11.10 14.47
N GLN A 163 -4.22 11.32 13.68
CA GLN A 163 -3.84 12.65 13.22
C GLN A 163 -4.97 13.32 12.43
N ILE A 164 -5.68 12.58 11.57
CA ILE A 164 -6.79 13.16 10.80
C ILE A 164 -7.96 13.50 11.73
N ALA A 165 -8.27 12.64 12.69
CA ALA A 165 -9.31 12.90 13.69
C ALA A 165 -9.00 14.18 14.51
N GLU A 166 -7.74 14.35 14.93
CA GLU A 166 -7.26 15.55 15.63
C GLU A 166 -7.33 16.80 14.74
N MET A 167 -6.83 16.74 13.50
CA MET A 167 -6.86 17.87 12.56
C MET A 167 -8.29 18.32 12.19
N ARG A 168 -9.25 17.40 12.21
CA ARG A 168 -10.64 17.64 11.83
C ARG A 168 -11.58 17.83 13.03
N ASP A 169 -11.05 17.79 14.25
CA ASP A 169 -11.79 17.89 15.51
C ASP A 169 -13.00 16.92 15.58
N VAL A 170 -12.74 15.64 15.29
CA VAL A 170 -13.76 14.58 15.36
C VAL A 170 -13.28 13.38 16.18
N PRO A 171 -14.18 12.62 16.82
CA PRO A 171 -13.79 11.38 17.49
C PRO A 171 -13.13 10.37 16.53
N LEU A 172 -12.10 9.65 17.00
CA LEU A 172 -11.42 8.61 16.21
C LEU A 172 -12.40 7.55 15.66
N GLY A 173 -13.45 7.21 16.42
CA GLY A 173 -14.50 6.30 15.97
C GLY A 173 -15.23 6.82 14.72
N THR A 174 -15.52 8.12 14.68
CA THR A 174 -16.12 8.81 13.53
C THR A 174 -15.20 8.74 12.32
N MET A 175 -13.92 9.09 12.50
CA MET A 175 -12.91 9.04 11.43
C MET A 175 -12.75 7.63 10.83
N LYS A 176 -12.63 6.60 11.68
CA LYS A 176 -12.60 5.19 11.24
C LYS A 176 -13.86 4.81 10.46
N SER A 177 -15.03 5.29 10.89
CA SER A 177 -16.28 5.01 10.22
C SER A 177 -16.42 5.70 8.87
N TRP A 178 -15.92 6.94 8.72
CA TRP A 178 -15.82 7.61 7.42
C TRP A 178 -14.95 6.81 6.46
N VAL A 179 -13.71 6.51 6.84
CA VAL A 179 -12.79 5.74 5.99
C VAL A 179 -13.38 4.39 5.59
N ARG A 180 -13.95 3.64 6.55
CA ARG A 180 -14.56 2.34 6.26
C ARG A 180 -15.71 2.44 5.25
N ARG A 181 -16.62 3.41 5.42
CA ARG A 181 -17.75 3.59 4.49
C ARG A 181 -17.29 4.08 3.12
N GLY A 182 -16.33 4.98 3.07
CA GLY A 182 -15.75 5.47 1.83
C GLY A 182 -15.06 4.34 1.05
N LEU A 183 -14.24 3.51 1.70
CA LEU A 183 -13.60 2.34 1.08
C LEU A 183 -14.63 1.34 0.54
N ALA A 184 -15.74 1.11 1.28
CA ALA A 184 -16.81 0.24 0.80
C ALA A 184 -17.54 0.81 -0.44
N LYS A 185 -17.72 2.14 -0.52
CA LYS A 185 -18.26 2.80 -1.72
C LYS A 185 -17.28 2.72 -2.90
N LEU A 186 -15.99 2.96 -2.66
CA LEU A 186 -14.95 2.84 -3.69
C LEU A 186 -14.90 1.44 -4.29
N LYS A 187 -14.95 0.40 -3.43
CA LYS A 187 -15.00 -0.99 -3.89
C LYS A 187 -16.16 -1.21 -4.86
N ARG A 188 -17.38 -0.80 -4.48
CA ARG A 188 -18.57 -0.93 -5.35
C ARG A 188 -18.45 -0.13 -6.66
N CYS A 189 -17.87 1.07 -6.62
CA CYS A 189 -17.68 1.89 -7.82
C CYS A 189 -16.63 1.32 -8.78
N LEU A 190 -15.65 0.56 -8.27
CA LEU A 190 -14.63 -0.10 -9.09
C LEU A 190 -15.08 -1.47 -9.62
N GLU A 191 -16.07 -2.08 -8.98
CA GLU A 191 -16.65 -3.37 -9.38
C GLU A 191 -17.83 -3.22 -10.36
N GLY A 192 -18.43 -2.03 -10.45
CA GLY A 192 -19.51 -1.69 -11.37
C GLY A 192 -19.01 -0.98 -12.62
#